data_AF-B7FG77-F1
#
_entry.id   AF-B7FG77-F1
#
_cell.length_a   1.000
_cell.length_b   1.000
_cell.length_c   1.000
_cell.angle_alpha   90.00
_cell.angle_beta   90.00
_cell.angle_gamma   90.00
#
_symmetry.space_group_name_H-M   'P 1'
#
loop_
_entity.id
_entity.type
_entity.pdbx_description
1 polymer ?
#
loop_
_entity_poly.entity_id
_entity_poly.type
_entity_poly.pdbx_seq_one_letter_code
_entity_poly.pdbx_strand_id
1 'polypeptide(L)'
;MRGSSAEEVAERVLSQPSLAGLQGPTVSPVFCKRDGKVSADYYAIVICVPKKALYKSIQQLRAIGGSGVLVSPLTYIFDEETPRWRQLLSKLGL
;
A
#
# COMPACT_ATOMS: atom_id res chain seq x y z
N MET A 1 -6.90 -9.25 2.93
CA MET A 1 -7.87 -9.34 1.81
C MET A 1 -7.79 -10.74 1.23
N ARG A 2 -8.89 -11.32 0.71
CA ARG A 2 -8.82 -12.60 -0.02
C ARG A 2 -8.40 -12.38 -1.46
N GLY A 3 -7.65 -13.32 -2.04
CA GLY A 3 -7.27 -13.31 -3.45
C GLY A 3 -6.62 -14.62 -3.90
N SER A 4 -6.38 -14.73 -5.20
CA SER A 4 -5.76 -15.92 -5.81
C SER A 4 -4.24 -15.80 -6.01
N SER A 5 -3.72 -14.58 -6.09
CA SER A 5 -2.29 -14.28 -6.16
C SER A 5 -1.99 -12.89 -5.59
N ALA A 6 -0.70 -12.57 -5.38
CA ALA A 6 -0.31 -11.24 -4.93
C ALA A 6 -0.59 -10.17 -5.99
N GLU A 7 -0.40 -10.52 -7.27
CA GLU A 7 -0.62 -9.67 -8.44
C GLU A 7 -2.10 -9.31 -8.58
N GLU A 8 -2.98 -10.31 -8.47
CA GLU A 8 -4.44 -10.13 -8.57
C GLU A 8 -4.97 -9.23 -7.43
N VAL A 9 -4.41 -9.38 -6.22
CA VAL A 9 -4.69 -8.48 -5.10
C VAL A 9 -4.13 -7.07 -5.36
N ALA A 10 -2.92 -6.95 -5.89
CA ALA A 10 -2.30 -5.67 -6.22
C ALA A 10 -3.10 -4.91 -7.29
N GLU A 11 -3.55 -5.59 -8.35
CA GLU A 11 -4.42 -5.01 -9.39
C GLU A 11 -5.73 -4.47 -8.80
N ARG A 12 -6.39 -5.24 -7.93
CA ARG A 12 -7.60 -4.77 -7.24
C ARG A 12 -7.33 -3.54 -6.37
N VAL A 13 -6.22 -3.51 -5.65
CA VAL A 13 -5.83 -2.34 -4.83
C VAL A 13 -5.54 -1.13 -5.72
N LEU A 14 -4.73 -1.30 -6.77
CA LEU A 14 -4.34 -0.22 -7.70
C LEU A 14 -5.49 0.29 -8.56
N SER A 15 -6.58 -0.48 -8.72
CA SER A 15 -7.82 0.00 -9.34
C SER A 15 -8.49 1.15 -8.56
N GLN A 16 -8.12 1.33 -7.28
CA GLN A 16 -8.70 2.35 -6.41
C GLN A 16 -7.87 3.65 -6.43
N PRO A 17 -8.45 4.80 -6.79
CA PRO A 17 -7.71 6.05 -6.97
C PRO A 17 -6.92 6.53 -5.76
N SER A 18 -7.35 6.20 -4.53
CA SER A 18 -6.66 6.63 -3.31
C SER A 18 -5.67 5.61 -2.75
N LEU A 19 -5.45 4.50 -3.46
CA LEU A 19 -4.61 3.37 -3.03
C LEU A 19 -3.45 3.11 -4.00
N ALA A 20 -2.91 4.15 -4.65
CA ALA A 20 -1.70 4.03 -5.46
C ALA A 20 -0.42 3.88 -4.62
N GLY A 21 -0.40 4.43 -3.39
CA GLY A 21 0.78 4.38 -2.53
C GLY A 21 1.82 5.44 -2.87
N LEU A 22 3.07 5.21 -2.44
CA LEU A 22 4.23 5.98 -2.91
C LEU A 22 4.71 5.45 -4.26
N GLN A 23 5.06 4.16 -4.31
CA GLN A 23 5.36 3.42 -5.54
C GLN A 23 4.29 2.35 -5.85
N GLY A 24 3.61 1.85 -4.82
CA GLY A 24 2.63 0.78 -4.90
C GLY A 24 2.32 0.22 -3.51
N PRO A 25 1.31 -0.66 -3.38
CA PRO A 25 1.12 -1.46 -2.19
C PRO A 25 2.17 -2.58 -2.09
N THR A 26 2.65 -2.88 -0.89
CA THR A 26 3.26 -4.18 -0.62
C THR A 26 2.15 -5.19 -0.39
N VAL A 27 2.17 -6.29 -1.13
CA VAL A 27 1.21 -7.39 -1.00
C VAL A 27 1.96 -8.65 -0.61
N SER A 28 1.58 -9.27 0.51
CA SER A 28 2.26 -10.46 1.04
C SER A 28 1.26 -11.55 1.42
N PRO A 29 1.50 -12.82 1.06
CA PRO A 29 0.61 -13.91 1.43
C PRO A 29 0.60 -14.10 2.96
N VAL A 30 -0.58 -14.38 3.49
CA VAL A 30 -0.80 -14.77 4.89
C VAL A 30 -1.10 -16.25 4.91
N PHE A 31 -0.15 -17.03 5.43
CA PHE A 31 -0.27 -18.48 5.50
C PHE A 31 -1.08 -18.91 6.72
N CYS A 32 -2.15 -19.66 6.47
CA CYS A 32 -3.02 -20.22 7.49
C CYS A 32 -3.08 -21.73 7.34
N LYS A 33 -3.20 -22.44 8.47
CA LYS A 33 -3.47 -23.87 8.47
C LYS A 33 -4.99 -24.09 8.45
N ARG A 34 -5.51 -24.73 7.40
CA ARG A 34 -6.91 -25.09 7.24
C ARG A 34 -6.99 -26.56 6.86
N ASP A 35 -7.78 -27.34 7.59
CA ASP A 35 -7.94 -28.79 7.39
C ASP A 35 -6.60 -29.55 7.29
N GLY A 36 -5.64 -29.16 8.13
CA GLY A 36 -4.32 -29.78 8.18
C GLY A 36 -3.33 -29.32 7.10
N LYS A 37 -3.77 -28.57 6.09
CA LYS A 37 -2.92 -28.05 4.99
C LYS A 37 -2.62 -26.57 5.18
N VAL A 38 -1.43 -26.15 4.74
CA VAL A 38 -1.05 -24.74 4.67
C VAL A 38 -1.62 -24.14 3.39
N SER A 39 -2.32 -23.03 3.51
CA SER A 39 -2.95 -22.29 2.39
C SER A 39 -2.69 -20.80 2.54
N ALA A 40 -2.71 -20.07 1.43
CA ALA A 40 -2.47 -18.63 1.36
C ALA A 40 -3.63 -17.90 0.67
N ASP A 41 -4.86 -18.13 1.13
CA ASP A 41 -6.07 -17.51 0.56
C ASP A 41 -6.23 -16.04 0.98
N TYR A 42 -5.30 -15.52 1.76
CA TYR A 42 -5.31 -14.18 2.33
C TYR A 42 -4.00 -13.47 2.05
N TYR A 43 -4.11 -12.16 1.88
CA TYR A 43 -2.99 -11.26 1.64
C TYR A 43 -3.05 -10.07 2.60
N ALA A 44 -1.91 -9.78 3.21
CA ALA A 44 -1.64 -8.54 3.91
C ALA A 44 -1.29 -7.48 2.87
N ILE A 45 -1.83 -6.28 3.06
CA ILE A 45 -1.60 -5.13 2.20
C ILE A 45 -1.01 -4.03 3.06
N VAL A 46 0.15 -3.50 2.68
CA VAL A 46 0.76 -2.33 3.30
C VAL A 46 0.84 -1.23 2.26
N ILE A 47 0.25 -0.08 2.56
CA ILE A 47 0.21 1.05 1.64
C ILE A 47 0.26 2.36 2.41
N CYS A 48 1.04 3.31 1.90
CA CYS A 48 1.10 4.67 2.43
C CYS A 48 0.07 5.55 1.72
N VAL A 49 -0.76 6.26 2.47
CA VAL A 49 -1.76 7.19 1.92
C VAL A 49 -1.66 8.56 2.58
N PRO A 50 -2.00 9.66 1.87
CA PRO A 50 -2.07 10.97 2.49
C PRO A 50 -3.06 11.00 3.65
N LYS A 51 -2.69 11.60 4.79
CA LYS A 51 -3.57 11.71 5.97
C LYS A 51 -4.94 12.31 5.65
N LYS A 52 -4.98 13.29 4.74
CA LYS A 52 -6.23 13.94 4.28
C LYS A 52 -7.17 12.98 3.52
N ALA A 53 -6.64 11.92 2.92
CA ALA A 53 -7.40 10.92 2.17
C ALA A 53 -7.75 9.68 3.00
N LEU A 54 -7.30 9.58 4.27
CA LEU A 54 -7.39 8.37 5.09
C LEU A 54 -8.77 7.70 5.09
N TYR A 55 -9.84 8.47 5.35
CA TYR A 55 -11.20 7.93 5.36
C TYR A 55 -11.64 7.39 4.00
N LYS A 56 -11.33 8.12 2.92
CA LYS A 56 -11.62 7.68 1.54
C LYS A 56 -10.85 6.41 1.20
N SER A 57 -9.58 6.33 1.57
CA SER A 57 -8.73 5.15 1.38
C SER A 57 -9.28 3.93 2.12
N ILE A 58 -9.72 4.10 3.36
CA ILE A 58 -10.35 3.01 4.14
C ILE A 58 -11.65 2.55 3.47
N GLN A 59 -12.50 3.47 2.98
CA GLN A 59 -13.73 3.12 2.28
C GLN A 59 -13.46 2.34 0.99
N GLN A 60 -12.52 2.82 0.17
CA GLN A 60 -12.13 2.14 -1.08
C GLN A 60 -11.51 0.77 -0.81
N LEU A 61 -10.65 0.65 0.20
CA LEU A 61 -10.06 -0.62 0.59
C LEU A 61 -11.13 -1.63 1.04
N ARG A 62 -12.14 -1.19 1.79
CA ARG A 62 -13.26 -2.04 2.19
C ARG A 62 -14.13 -2.46 1.00
N ALA A 63 -14.34 -1.57 0.03
CA ALA A 63 -15.13 -1.86 -1.18
C ALA A 63 -14.54 -3.01 -2.01
N ILE A 64 -13.21 -3.20 -1.98
CA ILE A 64 -12.51 -4.29 -2.69
C ILE A 64 -12.24 -5.53 -1.81
N GLY A 65 -12.87 -5.63 -0.64
CA GLY A 65 -12.75 -6.80 0.25
C GLY A 65 -11.60 -6.72 1.26
N GLY A 66 -11.01 -5.54 1.45
CA GLY A 66 -10.11 -5.26 2.56
C GLY A 66 -10.84 -5.28 3.89
N SER A 67 -10.26 -5.98 4.87
CA SER A 67 -10.80 -6.12 6.23
C SER A 67 -9.65 -6.09 7.23
N GLY A 68 -9.91 -5.66 8.47
CA GLY A 68 -8.89 -5.55 9.51
C GLY A 68 -7.83 -4.48 9.19
N VAL A 69 -8.24 -3.22 9.04
CA VAL A 69 -7.32 -2.12 8.70
C VAL A 69 -6.65 -1.58 9.95
N LEU A 70 -5.32 -1.64 9.97
CA LEU A 70 -4.49 -0.95 10.96
C LEU A 70 -3.89 0.31 10.32
N VAL A 71 -3.81 1.38 11.09
CA VAL A 71 -3.24 2.65 10.63
C VAL A 71 -2.10 3.02 11.57
N SER A 72 -0.92 3.24 11.01
CA SER A 72 0.25 3.74 11.73
C SER A 72 0.70 5.08 11.13
N PRO A 73 0.82 6.16 11.91
CA PRO A 73 1.34 7.43 11.41
C PRO A 73 2.83 7.32 11.12
N LEU A 74 3.28 7.81 9.96
CA LEU A 74 4.70 7.91 9.63
C LEU A 74 5.24 9.27 10.09
N THR A 75 6.39 9.26 10.75
CA THR A 75 7.09 10.48 11.18
C THR A 75 7.90 11.10 10.05
N TYR A 76 8.51 10.27 9.20
CA TYR A 76 9.36 10.70 8.10
C TYR A 76 9.15 9.81 6.87
N ILE A 77 9.24 10.42 5.69
CA ILE A 77 9.33 9.76 4.38
C ILE A 77 10.50 10.43 3.67
N PHE A 78 11.45 9.64 3.18
CA PHE A 78 12.56 10.10 2.37
C PHE A 78 12.32 9.63 0.95
N ASP A 79 12.00 10.57 0.07
CA ASP A 79 11.92 10.28 -1.36
C ASP A 79 13.31 9.99 -1.91
N GLU A 80 13.39 9.13 -2.93
CA GLU A 80 14.64 8.78 -3.62
C GLU A 80 15.40 10.02 -4.10
N GLU A 81 14.66 11.06 -4.48
CA GLU A 81 15.22 12.36 -4.80
C GLU A 81 14.50 13.47 -4.02
N THR A 82 15.20 14.04 -3.03
CA THR A 82 14.59 15.08 -2.19
C THR A 82 14.44 16.40 -2.95
N PRO A 83 13.32 17.15 -2.78
CA PRO A 83 13.15 18.44 -3.42
C PRO A 83 14.28 19.43 -3.09
N ARG A 84 14.83 19.35 -1.87
CA ARG A 84 15.94 20.19 -1.42
C ARG A 84 17.24 19.90 -2.18
N TRP A 85 17.49 18.63 -2.52
CA TRP A 85 18.64 18.25 -3.34
C TRP A 85 18.52 18.81 -4.76
N ARG A 86 17.36 18.64 -5.42
CA ARG A 86 17.11 19.26 -6.74
C ARG A 86 17.27 20.78 -6.72
N GLN A 87 16.79 21.42 -5.66
CA GLN A 87 16.89 22.87 -5.51
C GLN A 87 18.34 23.33 -5.30
N LEU A 88 19.17 22.52 -4.65
CA LEU A 88 20.60 22.76 -4.52
C LEU A 88 21.30 22.62 -5.88
N LEU A 89 21.07 21.52 -6.59
CA LEU A 89 21.65 21.30 -7.93
C LEU A 89 21.30 22.45 -8.88
N SER A 90 20.03 22.84 -8.93
CA SER A 90 19.56 24.00 -9.71
C SER A 90 20.27 25.30 -9.34
N LYS A 91 20.56 25.54 -8.06
CA LYS A 91 21.31 26.74 -7.60
C LYS A 91 22.80 26.69 -7.95
N LEU A 92 23.36 25.49 -8.08
CA LEU A 92 24.76 25.27 -8.45
C LEU A 92 24.97 25.23 -9.97
N GLY A 93 23.89 25.28 -10.77
CA GLY A 93 23.95 25.14 -12.22
C GLY A 93 24.28 23.72 -12.68
N LEU A 94 23.98 22.73 -11.82
CA LEU A 94 24.14 21.30 -12.07
C LEU A 94 22.80 20.64 -12.38
#